data_AF-A0A2N5Z749-F1
#
_entry.id   AF-A0A2N5Z749-F1
#
_cell.length_a   1.000
_cell.length_b   1.000
_cell.length_c   1.000
_cell.angle_alpha   90.00
_cell.angle_beta   90.00
_cell.angle_gamma   90.00
#
_symmetry.space_group_name_H-M   'P 1'
#
loop_
_entity.id
_entity.type
_entity.pdbx_description
1 polymer ?
#
loop_
_entity_poly.entity_id
_entity_poly.type
_entity_poly.pdbx_seq_one_letter_code
_entity_poly.pdbx_strand_id
1 'polypeptide(L)'
;MTDKFYPISIKHLLKIILNEYKTKNSIFGIPDEIFFNPLNSQFQVKQFNQTIDSPIGVAAGPHSQMAQNIVAAWLAGSRYIELKTIQTLDELEIAKPCIYMQDEGYNCEWSQELKVK
;
A
#
# COMPACT_ATOMS: atom_id res chain seq x y z
N MET A 1 6.76 -3.21 -19.51
CA MET A 1 6.68 -2.32 -18.35
C MET A 1 7.97 -1.53 -18.29
N THR A 2 7.91 -0.22 -18.11
CA THR A 2 9.11 0.60 -17.91
C THR A 2 9.61 0.35 -16.49
N ASP A 3 10.92 0.31 -16.31
CA ASP A 3 11.63 0.16 -15.03
C ASP A 3 11.57 1.41 -14.15
N LYS A 4 10.91 2.47 -14.62
CA LYS A 4 10.82 3.77 -13.96
C LYS A 4 9.52 3.92 -13.19
N PHE A 5 9.67 4.19 -11.90
CA PHE A 5 8.56 4.54 -11.02
C PHE A 5 8.18 6.02 -11.17
N TYR A 6 6.88 6.30 -11.28
CA TYR A 6 6.35 7.67 -11.36
C TYR A 6 5.22 7.88 -10.37
N PRO A 7 5.21 8.99 -9.62
CA PRO A 7 4.10 9.28 -8.73
C PRO A 7 2.83 9.58 -9.52
N ILE A 8 1.71 9.04 -9.03
CA ILE A 8 0.36 9.42 -9.48
C ILE A 8 -0.07 10.70 -8.76
N SER A 9 -0.69 11.65 -9.47
CA SER A 9 -1.27 12.81 -8.81
C SER A 9 -2.46 12.40 -7.93
N ILE A 10 -2.60 13.02 -6.76
CA ILE A 10 -3.70 12.74 -5.83
C ILE A 10 -5.09 12.91 -6.47
N LYS A 11 -5.25 13.91 -7.36
CA LYS A 11 -6.49 14.16 -8.10
C LYS A 11 -6.83 13.01 -9.03
N HIS A 12 -5.82 12.43 -9.70
CA HIS A 12 -6.04 11.30 -10.59
C HIS A 12 -6.35 10.03 -9.80
N LEU A 13 -5.62 9.77 -8.71
CA LEU A 13 -5.86 8.65 -7.81
C LEU A 13 -7.29 8.68 -7.24
N LEU A 14 -7.71 9.83 -6.71
CA LEU A 14 -9.06 10.01 -6.17
C LEU A 14 -10.14 9.82 -7.25
N LYS A 15 -9.90 10.31 -8.47
CA LYS A 15 -10.83 10.10 -9.58
C LYS A 15 -11.01 8.61 -9.91
N ILE A 16 -9.93 7.82 -9.88
CA ILE A 16 -9.99 6.37 -10.07
C ILE A 16 -10.83 5.73 -8.96
N ILE A 17 -10.49 6.00 -7.70
CA ILE A 17 -11.19 5.45 -6.52
C ILE A 17 -12.69 5.76 -6.57
N LEU A 18 -13.05 7.04 -6.71
CA LEU A 18 -14.46 7.45 -6.69
C LEU A 18 -15.26 6.91 -7.87
N ASN A 19 -14.64 6.82 -9.05
CA ASN A 19 -15.31 6.29 -10.23
C ASN A 19 -15.56 4.78 -10.09
N GLU A 20 -14.57 4.03 -9.61
CA GLU A 20 -14.72 2.59 -9.38
C GLU A 20 -15.76 2.30 -8.30
N TYR A 21 -15.67 3.01 -7.16
CA TYR A 21 -16.63 2.85 -6.07
C TYR A 21 -18.06 3.11 -6.54
N LYS A 22 -18.28 4.20 -7.31
CA LYS A 22 -19.61 4.53 -7.84
C LYS A 22 -20.16 3.52 -8.86
N THR A 23 -19.28 2.91 -9.68
CA THR A 23 -19.71 2.10 -10.83
C THR A 23 -19.68 0.60 -10.55
N LYS A 24 -18.90 0.16 -9.56
CA LYS A 24 -18.60 -1.25 -9.29
C LYS A 24 -18.63 -1.63 -7.82
N ASN A 25 -18.96 -0.71 -6.90
CA ASN A 25 -18.94 -0.95 -5.45
C ASN A 25 -17.62 -1.60 -4.98
N SER A 26 -16.51 -1.12 -5.53
CA SER A 26 -15.17 -1.65 -5.24
C SER A 26 -14.12 -0.56 -5.37
N ILE A 27 -12.97 -0.77 -4.75
CA ILE A 27 -11.79 0.09 -4.88
C ILE A 27 -10.59 -0.81 -5.17
N PHE A 28 -9.91 -0.59 -6.28
CA PHE A 28 -8.79 -1.41 -6.76
C PHE A 28 -9.13 -2.91 -6.84
N GLY A 29 -10.36 -3.23 -7.22
CA GLY A 29 -10.87 -4.60 -7.30
C GLY A 29 -11.24 -5.23 -5.95
N ILE A 30 -11.12 -4.51 -4.84
CA ILE A 30 -11.59 -4.97 -3.51
C ILE A 30 -13.07 -4.60 -3.39
N PRO A 31 -14.01 -5.56 -3.29
CA PRO A 31 -15.43 -5.27 -3.07
C PRO A 31 -15.67 -4.55 -1.73
N ASP A 32 -16.62 -3.63 -1.70
CA ASP A 32 -16.94 -2.87 -0.48
C ASP A 32 -17.54 -3.73 0.64
N GLU A 33 -18.20 -4.84 0.28
CA GLU A 33 -18.74 -5.85 1.18
C GLU A 33 -17.69 -6.44 2.14
N ILE A 34 -16.41 -6.44 1.73
CA ILE A 34 -15.29 -6.98 2.52
C ILE A 34 -14.40 -5.88 3.10
N PHE A 35 -14.78 -4.61 3.00
CA PHE A 35 -14.05 -3.55 3.66
C PHE A 35 -14.11 -3.72 5.19
N PHE A 36 -12.98 -3.47 5.84
CA PHE A 36 -12.88 -3.52 7.28
C PHE A 36 -13.77 -2.45 7.92
N ASN A 37 -14.73 -2.89 8.74
CA ASN A 37 -15.57 -2.01 9.54
C ASN A 37 -15.06 -1.95 10.99
N PRO A 38 -14.49 -0.82 11.44
CA PRO A 38 -13.93 -0.69 12.78
C PRO A 38 -14.99 -0.78 13.89
N LEU A 39 -16.25 -0.42 13.62
CA LEU A 39 -17.33 -0.42 14.61
C LEU A 39 -17.74 -1.83 15.06
N ASN A 40 -17.47 -2.84 14.21
CA ASN A 40 -17.82 -4.23 14.48
C ASN A 40 -16.59 -5.07 14.88
N SER A 41 -15.44 -4.43 15.14
CA SER A 41 -14.19 -5.14 15.42
C SER A 41 -13.84 -5.12 16.91
N GLN A 42 -13.33 -6.24 17.42
CA GLN A 42 -12.77 -6.35 18.78
C GLN A 42 -11.25 -6.12 18.79
N PHE A 43 -10.68 -5.62 17.70
CA PHE A 43 -9.24 -5.48 17.50
C PHE A 43 -8.69 -4.12 17.94
N GLN A 44 -9.51 -3.26 18.53
CA GLN A 44 -9.06 -1.95 18.95
C GLN A 44 -7.97 -2.08 20.03
N VAL A 45 -6.85 -1.39 19.82
CA VAL A 45 -5.72 -1.36 20.78
C VAL A 45 -5.23 0.07 21.01
N LYS A 46 -4.52 0.27 22.12
CA LYS A 46 -3.82 1.53 22.40
C LYS A 46 -2.34 1.37 22.06
N GLN A 47 -1.84 2.16 21.12
CA GLN A 47 -0.46 2.15 20.65
C GLN A 47 0.06 3.59 20.56
N PHE A 48 1.26 3.87 21.10
CA PHE A 48 1.87 5.22 21.12
C PHE A 48 0.92 6.34 21.61
N ASN A 49 0.17 6.08 22.68
CA ASN A 49 -0.87 6.98 23.22
C ASN A 49 -2.03 7.30 22.27
N GLN A 50 -2.19 6.55 21.19
CA GLN A 50 -3.32 6.63 20.28
C GLN A 50 -4.14 5.34 20.34
N THR A 51 -5.44 5.46 20.11
CA THR A 51 -6.32 4.30 19.92
C THR A 51 -6.41 4.03 18.43
N ILE A 52 -6.09 2.80 18.02
CA ILE A 52 -6.19 2.33 16.63
C ILE A 52 -7.18 1.18 16.54
N ASP A 53 -7.96 1.11 15.46
CA ASP A 53 -9.05 0.14 15.31
C ASP A 53 -8.58 -1.32 15.13
N SER A 54 -7.30 -1.51 14.84
CA SER A 54 -6.68 -2.81 14.59
C SER A 54 -5.18 -2.72 14.92
N PRO A 55 -4.55 -3.75 15.51
CA PRO A 55 -3.11 -3.76 15.76
C PRO A 55 -2.31 -4.13 14.49
N ILE A 56 -3.00 -4.39 13.37
CA ILE A 56 -2.40 -4.90 12.14
C ILE A 56 -2.00 -3.73 11.23
N GLY A 57 -0.92 -3.92 10.48
CA GLY A 57 -0.74 -3.23 9.21
C GLY A 57 0.52 -3.65 8.49
N VAL A 58 0.83 -2.93 7.42
CA VAL A 58 1.90 -3.31 6.49
C VAL A 58 3.24 -2.72 6.93
N ALA A 59 4.28 -3.55 6.90
CA ALA A 59 5.65 -3.16 7.18
C ALA A 59 6.23 -2.31 6.04
N ALA A 60 7.30 -1.56 6.35
CA ALA A 60 8.01 -0.76 5.35
C ALA A 60 8.57 -1.67 4.26
N GLY A 61 8.14 -1.46 3.03
CA GLY A 61 8.49 -2.35 1.95
C GLY A 61 7.60 -2.13 0.75
N PRO A 62 7.58 -3.09 -0.17
CA PRO A 62 6.87 -2.89 -1.42
C PRO A 62 5.33 -2.74 -1.27
N HIS A 63 4.75 -3.37 -0.23
CA HIS A 63 3.35 -3.18 0.15
C HIS A 63 3.00 -1.73 0.56
N SER A 64 3.98 -0.89 0.90
CA SER A 64 3.79 0.53 1.21
C SER A 64 4.50 1.46 0.21
N GLN A 65 4.89 0.96 -0.96
CA GLN A 65 5.54 1.74 -2.02
C GLN A 65 4.53 2.53 -2.88
N MET A 66 3.39 1.94 -3.22
CA MET A 66 2.34 2.59 -4.00
C MET A 66 1.21 3.13 -3.11
N ALA A 67 0.72 4.33 -3.41
CA ALA A 67 -0.43 4.92 -2.71
C ALA A 67 -1.67 4.01 -2.79
N GLN A 68 -1.86 3.31 -3.91
CA GLN A 68 -2.93 2.33 -4.11
C GLN A 68 -2.82 1.18 -3.09
N ASN A 69 -1.61 0.66 -2.84
CA ASN A 69 -1.38 -0.43 -1.89
C ASN A 69 -1.65 0.03 -0.45
N ILE A 70 -1.26 1.26 -0.10
CA ILE A 70 -1.56 1.85 1.22
C ILE A 70 -3.07 1.96 1.43
N VAL A 71 -3.81 2.46 0.43
CA VAL A 71 -5.28 2.56 0.49
C VAL A 71 -5.91 1.18 0.59
N ALA A 72 -5.47 0.21 -0.23
CA ALA A 72 -5.94 -1.17 -0.19
C ALA A 72 -5.71 -1.81 1.18
N ALA A 73 -4.51 -1.66 1.75
CA ALA A 73 -4.17 -2.15 3.08
C ALA A 73 -5.07 -1.53 4.16
N TRP A 74 -5.36 -0.22 4.07
CA TRP A 74 -6.26 0.47 5.00
C TRP A 74 -7.71 -0.01 4.90
N LEU A 75 -8.21 -0.20 3.66
CA LEU A 75 -9.54 -0.78 3.38
C LEU A 75 -9.65 -2.21 3.93
N ALA A 76 -8.55 -2.97 3.89
CA ALA A 76 -8.47 -4.32 4.46
C ALA A 76 -8.18 -4.36 5.98
N GLY A 77 -8.19 -3.21 6.66
CA GLY A 77 -8.12 -3.15 8.13
C GLY A 77 -6.75 -2.84 8.73
N SER A 78 -5.76 -2.47 7.92
CA SER A 78 -4.49 -1.94 8.43
C SER A 78 -4.70 -0.59 9.10
N ARG A 79 -4.11 -0.40 10.29
CA ARG A 79 -4.09 0.87 11.02
C ARG A 79 -2.70 1.29 11.49
N TYR A 80 -1.72 0.39 11.42
CA TYR A 80 -0.31 0.70 11.64
C TYR A 80 0.48 0.47 10.35
N ILE A 81 0.76 1.54 9.60
CA ILE A 81 1.37 1.45 8.27
C ILE A 81 2.76 2.08 8.32
N GLU A 82 3.78 1.27 8.10
CA GLU A 82 5.15 1.74 7.94
C GLU A 82 5.41 2.04 6.46
N LEU A 83 5.76 3.29 6.17
CA LEU A 83 5.97 3.72 4.78
C LEU A 83 7.29 3.20 4.24
N LYS A 84 7.28 2.81 2.95
CA LYS A 84 8.49 2.42 2.22
C LYS A 84 9.51 3.55 2.31
N THR A 85 10.74 3.18 2.61
CA THR A 85 11.87 4.10 2.67
C THR A 85 12.04 4.82 1.33
N ILE A 86 12.26 6.13 1.41
CA ILE A 86 12.67 6.98 0.30
C ILE A 86 14.16 7.31 0.44
N GLN A 87 14.86 7.49 -0.67
CA GLN A 87 16.30 7.79 -0.64
C GLN A 87 16.62 8.98 -1.53
N THR A 88 17.59 9.79 -1.10
CA THR A 88 18.15 10.90 -1.90
C THR A 88 19.03 10.39 -3.04
N LEU A 89 19.69 9.24 -2.86
CA LEU A 89 20.60 8.60 -3.83
C LEU A 89 19.96 7.35 -4.46
N ASP A 90 18.76 7.48 -5.02
CA ASP A 90 18.13 6.42 -5.83
C ASP A 90 18.71 6.42 -7.26
N GLU A 91 20.00 6.10 -7.38
CA GLU A 91 20.71 5.87 -8.66
C GLU A 91 21.31 4.45 -8.70
N LEU A 92 20.87 3.59 -7.79
CA LEU A 92 21.38 2.23 -7.67
C LEU A 92 20.82 1.35 -8.80
N GLU A 93 21.69 0.83 -9.65
CA GLU A 93 21.33 -0.26 -10.55
C GLU A 93 21.31 -1.58 -9.78
N ILE A 94 20.12 -1.97 -9.33
CA ILE A 94 19.90 -3.24 -8.63
C ILE A 94 19.61 -4.33 -9.66
N ALA A 95 20.38 -5.42 -9.62
CA ALA A 95 20.15 -6.60 -10.45
C ALA A 95 18.78 -7.23 -10.14
N LYS A 96 18.07 -7.64 -11.20
CA LYS A 96 16.68 -8.15 -11.11
C LYS A 96 16.62 -9.62 -11.54
N PRO A 97 15.75 -10.45 -10.92
CA PRO A 97 14.87 -10.15 -9.78
C PRO A 97 15.66 -9.91 -8.49
N CYS A 98 15.25 -8.92 -7.69
CA CYS A 98 15.99 -8.49 -6.50
C CYS A 98 15.47 -9.08 -5.18
N ILE A 99 14.38 -9.84 -5.22
CA ILE A 99 13.85 -10.60 -4.09
C ILE A 99 14.05 -12.08 -4.40
N TYR A 100 14.55 -12.84 -3.44
CA TYR A 100 14.60 -14.29 -3.56
C TYR A 100 13.47 -14.87 -2.71
N MET A 101 12.55 -15.57 -3.37
CA MET A 101 11.37 -16.16 -2.75
C MET A 101 11.47 -17.66 -2.92
N GLN A 102 11.44 -18.38 -1.80
CA GLN A 102 11.64 -19.83 -1.78
C GLN A 102 10.36 -20.61 -2.09
N ASP A 103 9.21 -20.04 -1.73
CA ASP A 103 7.88 -20.64 -1.88
C ASP A 103 7.00 -19.83 -2.86
N GLU A 104 5.68 -19.89 -2.71
CA GLU A 104 4.72 -19.21 -3.57
C GLU A 104 4.67 -17.70 -3.31
N GLY A 105 4.78 -16.94 -4.39
CA GLY A 105 4.37 -15.55 -4.40
C GLY A 105 4.61 -14.89 -5.76
N TYR A 106 4.30 -13.60 -5.82
CA TYR A 106 4.50 -12.80 -7.02
C TYR A 106 5.67 -11.85 -6.80
N ASN A 107 6.85 -12.25 -7.26
CA ASN A 107 8.04 -11.41 -7.27
C ASN A 107 8.07 -10.55 -8.54
N CYS A 108 7.05 -9.71 -8.68
CA CYS A 108 6.98 -8.71 -9.73
C CYS A 108 7.58 -7.38 -9.28
N GLU A 109 8.14 -7.33 -8.07
CA GLU A 109 8.51 -6.08 -7.43
C GLU A 109 9.93 -5.64 -7.73
N TRP A 110 10.05 -4.33 -7.84
CA TRP A 110 11.29 -3.61 -8.11
C TRP A 110 11.67 -2.89 -6.83
N SER A 111 12.87 -3.15 -6.30
CA SER A 111 13.44 -2.25 -5.29
C SER A 111 13.90 -0.99 -6.02
N GLN A 112 12.98 -0.05 -6.17
CA GLN A 112 13.30 1.32 -6.56
C GLN A 112 12.72 2.23 -5.48
N GLU A 113 13.55 3.07 -4.90
CA GLU A 113 13.13 4.05 -3.92
C GLU A 113 12.64 5.31 -4.64
N LEU A 114 11.66 6.05 -4.09
CA LEU A 114 11.29 7.32 -4.72
C LEU A 114 12.37 8.35 -4.43
N LYS A 115 13.07 8.84 -5.46
CA LYS A 115 14.00 9.97 -5.33
C LYS A 115 13.23 11.23 -4.94
N VAL A 116 13.54 11.80 -3.79
CA VAL A 116 13.06 13.12 -3.39
C VAL A 116 14.07 14.16 -3.84
N LYS A 117 13.60 15.18 -4.58
CA LYS A 117 14.40 16.33 -5.01
C LYS A 117 14.37 17.44 -3.97
#